data_AF-A0A351CG50-F1
#
_entry.id   AF-A0A351CG50-F1
#
_cell.length_a   1.000
_cell.length_b   1.000
_cell.length_c   1.000
_cell.angle_alpha   90.00
_cell.angle_beta   90.00
_cell.angle_gamma   90.00
#
_symmetry.space_group_name_H-M   'P 1'
#
loop_
_entity.id
_entity.type
_entity.pdbx_description
1 polymer ?
#
loop_
_entity_poly.entity_id
_entity_poly.type
_entity_poly.pdbx_seq_one_letter_code
_entity_poly.pdbx_strand_id
1 'polypeptide(L)'
;MKKIAGCFLTFLTMLYLWLPAALWAGGEKAVDLVVVADTRVLHSSIMKYFSELYNTNIVLFAVWAVVLTAAYGGILGLLMDFIMSRTGLDLKSRKIVEH
;
A
#
# COMPACT_ATOMS: atom_id res chain seq x y z
N MET A 1 17.13 -26.83 38.28
CA MET A 1 15.78 -26.22 38.31
C MET A 1 15.64 -25.02 37.39
N LYS A 2 16.46 -23.96 37.48
CA LYS A 2 16.36 -22.76 36.62
C LYS A 2 16.45 -23.04 35.10
N LYS A 3 17.32 -23.97 34.68
CA LYS A 3 17.45 -24.37 33.26
C LYS A 3 16.20 -25.09 32.71
N ILE A 4 15.55 -25.89 33.54
CA ILE A 4 14.33 -26.64 33.17
C ILE A 4 13.14 -25.67 33.08
N ALA A 5 13.04 -24.73 34.01
CA ALA A 5 12.03 -23.67 33.96
C ALA A 5 12.20 -22.73 32.74
N GLY A 6 13.45 -22.40 32.37
CA GLY A 6 13.73 -21.63 31.15
C GLY A 6 13.39 -22.40 29.86
N CYS A 7 13.63 -23.72 29.84
CA CYS A 7 13.24 -24.59 28.73
C CYS A 7 11.70 -24.69 28.59
N PHE A 8 10.98 -24.72 29.72
CA PHE A 8 9.52 -24.76 29.72
C PHE A 8 8.91 -23.43 29.27
N LEU A 9 9.48 -22.30 29.69
CA LEU A 9 9.04 -20.97 29.28
C LEU A 9 9.31 -20.70 27.78
N THR A 10 10.43 -21.18 27.26
CA THR A 10 10.75 -21.09 25.82
C THR A 10 9.80 -21.97 24.99
N PHE A 11 9.46 -23.15 25.47
CA PHE A 11 8.47 -23.99 24.80
C PHE A 11 7.07 -23.35 24.78
N LEU A 12 6.63 -22.77 25.90
CA LEU A 12 5.34 -22.06 25.99
C LEU A 12 5.26 -20.83 25.07
N THR A 13 6.36 -20.08 24.95
CA THR A 13 6.42 -18.91 24.05
C THR A 13 6.43 -19.32 22.58
N MET A 14 7.11 -20.41 22.22
CA MET A 14 7.02 -20.98 20.88
C MET A 14 5.59 -21.45 20.57
N LEU A 15 4.92 -22.10 21.52
CA LEU A 15 3.53 -22.54 21.35
C LEU A 15 2.59 -21.35 21.16
N TYR A 16 2.76 -20.28 21.94
CA TYR A 16 1.97 -19.05 21.85
C TYR A 16 2.12 -18.36 20.49
N LEU A 17 3.32 -18.36 19.91
CA LEU A 17 3.56 -17.80 18.58
C LEU A 17 3.00 -18.69 17.45
N TRP A 18 2.95 -20.01 17.66
CA TRP A 18 2.56 -20.96 16.61
C TRP A 18 1.06 -21.27 16.60
N LEU A 19 0.39 -21.20 17.75
CA LEU A 19 -1.05 -21.44 17.92
C LEU A 19 -1.94 -20.60 16.98
N PRO A 20 -1.73 -19.27 16.82
CA PRO A 20 -2.55 -18.47 15.92
C PRO A 20 -2.44 -18.91 14.46
N ALA A 21 -1.24 -19.27 14.01
CA ALA A 21 -1.00 -19.73 12.64
C ALA A 21 -1.68 -21.08 12.38
N ALA A 22 -1.63 -22.00 13.35
CA ALA A 22 -2.31 -23.29 13.25
C ALA A 22 -3.85 -23.15 13.28
N LEU A 23 -4.38 -22.22 14.08
CA LEU A 23 -5.81 -21.93 14.15
C LEU A 23 -6.34 -21.28 12.86
N TRP A 24 -5.56 -20.38 12.25
CA TRP A 24 -5.94 -19.75 10.98
C TRP A 24 -5.80 -20.70 9.78
N ALA A 25 -4.99 -21.74 9.89
CA ALA A 25 -4.84 -22.78 8.86
C ALA A 25 -5.95 -23.84 8.87
N GLY A 26 -6.82 -23.85 9.89
CA GLY A 26 -7.95 -24.79 10.00
C GLY A 26 -9.24 -24.36 9.29
N GLY A 27 -9.24 -23.19 8.62
CA GLY A 27 -10.35 -22.74 7.80
C GLY A 27 -10.56 -23.61 6.55
N GLU A 28 -11.76 -23.53 5.97
CA GLU A 28 -12.03 -24.13 4.66
C GLU A 28 -10.98 -23.69 3.65
N LYS A 29 -10.60 -24.59 2.71
CA LYS A 29 -9.64 -24.25 1.64
C LYS A 29 -10.04 -22.91 1.04
N ALA A 30 -9.07 -21.99 0.93
CA ALA A 30 -9.28 -20.68 0.35
C ALA A 30 -10.03 -20.83 -0.97
N VAL A 31 -11.32 -20.47 -0.94
CA VAL A 31 -12.14 -20.41 -2.15
C VAL A 31 -11.58 -19.26 -2.95
N ASP A 32 -11.42 -19.42 -4.27
CA ASP A 32 -10.99 -18.32 -5.13
C ASP A 32 -12.01 -17.17 -5.02
N LEU A 33 -11.68 -16.20 -4.17
CA LEU A 33 -12.46 -14.98 -4.00
C LEU A 33 -12.19 -14.11 -5.22
N VAL A 34 -13.08 -14.21 -6.19
CA VAL A 34 -13.08 -13.31 -7.34
C VAL A 34 -13.64 -11.96 -6.90
N VAL A 35 -12.77 -11.00 -6.69
CA VAL A 35 -13.15 -9.62 -6.39
C VAL A 35 -13.56 -8.94 -7.70
N VAL A 36 -14.82 -8.51 -7.78
CA VAL A 36 -15.38 -7.83 -8.94
C VAL A 36 -15.87 -6.46 -8.51
N ALA A 37 -15.55 -5.43 -9.28
CA ALA A 37 -16.05 -4.08 -9.04
C ALA A 37 -17.55 -4.00 -9.40
N ASP A 38 -18.38 -3.50 -8.48
CA ASP A 38 -19.80 -3.25 -8.76
C ASP A 38 -19.96 -1.96 -9.58
N THR A 39 -20.30 -2.10 -10.85
CA THR A 39 -20.47 -0.99 -11.80
C THR A 39 -21.91 -0.45 -11.86
N ARG A 40 -22.85 -1.08 -11.15
CA ARG A 40 -24.29 -0.76 -11.27
C ARG A 40 -24.67 0.53 -10.54
N VAL A 41 -23.95 0.85 -9.47
CA VAL A 41 -24.20 2.02 -8.62
C VAL A 41 -23.34 3.23 -9.04
N LEU A 42 -22.47 3.06 -10.04
CA LEU A 42 -21.58 4.12 -10.49
C LEU A 42 -22.28 5.07 -11.46
N HIS A 43 -22.55 6.28 -10.99
CA HIS A 43 -23.12 7.37 -11.80
C HIS A 43 -22.08 8.18 -12.58
N SER A 44 -20.82 8.18 -12.12
CA SER A 44 -19.73 8.90 -12.81
C SER A 44 -19.15 8.05 -13.94
N SER A 45 -19.16 8.58 -15.17
CA SER A 45 -18.63 7.89 -16.36
C SER A 45 -17.15 7.53 -16.22
N ILE A 46 -16.35 8.35 -15.53
CA ILE A 46 -14.92 8.10 -15.33
C ILE A 46 -14.72 6.96 -14.33
N MET A 47 -15.46 6.96 -13.22
CA MET A 47 -15.37 5.86 -12.24
C MET A 47 -15.88 4.55 -12.83
N LYS A 48 -16.92 4.61 -13.65
CA LYS A 48 -17.44 3.46 -14.38
C LYS A 48 -16.40 2.90 -15.34
N TYR A 49 -15.69 3.75 -16.09
CA TYR A 49 -14.59 3.31 -16.97
C TYR A 49 -13.51 2.52 -16.22
N PHE A 50 -12.98 3.06 -15.12
CA PHE A 50 -11.94 2.37 -14.35
C PHE A 50 -12.44 1.07 -13.71
N SER A 51 -13.71 1.04 -13.27
CA SER A 51 -14.32 -0.14 -12.65
C SER A 51 -14.62 -1.24 -13.67
N GLU A 52 -15.08 -0.87 -14.88
CA GLU A 52 -15.21 -1.82 -16.00
C GLU A 52 -13.85 -2.34 -16.45
N LEU A 53 -12.83 -1.50 -16.44
CA LEU A 53 -11.48 -1.90 -16.80
C LEU A 53 -10.89 -2.90 -15.80
N TYR A 54 -11.12 -2.70 -14.50
CA TYR A 54 -10.75 -3.65 -13.45
C TYR A 54 -11.37 -5.04 -13.70
N ASN A 55 -12.62 -5.10 -14.15
CA ASN A 55 -13.33 -6.35 -14.41
C ASN A 55 -12.96 -7.00 -15.75
N THR A 56 -12.59 -6.22 -16.78
CA THR A 56 -12.40 -6.72 -18.16
C THR A 56 -10.93 -6.88 -18.56
N ASN A 57 -10.03 -6.02 -18.08
CA ASN A 57 -8.61 -6.03 -18.41
C ASN A 57 -7.78 -5.45 -17.26
N ILE A 58 -7.38 -6.34 -16.33
CA ILE A 58 -6.60 -5.97 -15.14
C ILE A 58 -5.23 -5.37 -15.46
N VAL A 59 -4.62 -5.75 -16.59
CA VAL A 59 -3.30 -5.24 -17.01
C VAL A 59 -3.41 -3.77 -17.39
N LEU A 60 -4.41 -3.42 -18.20
CA LEU A 60 -4.61 -2.03 -18.59
C LEU A 60 -5.02 -1.17 -17.38
N PHE A 61 -5.80 -1.73 -16.44
CA PHE A 61 -6.09 -1.07 -15.16
C PHE A 61 -4.81 -0.78 -14.37
N ALA A 62 -3.91 -1.76 -14.25
CA ALA A 62 -2.64 -1.59 -13.54
C ALA A 62 -1.74 -0.52 -14.20
N VAL A 63 -1.68 -0.47 -15.53
CA VAL A 63 -0.96 0.58 -16.26
C VAL A 63 -1.52 1.97 -15.92
N TRP A 64 -2.84 2.12 -15.93
CA TRP A 64 -3.47 3.38 -15.54
C TRP A 64 -3.16 3.77 -14.09
N ALA A 65 -3.19 2.81 -13.17
CA ALA A 65 -2.83 3.06 -11.78
C ALA A 65 -1.41 3.64 -11.66
N VAL A 66 -0.43 3.02 -12.33
CA VAL A 66 0.97 3.49 -12.32
C VAL A 66 1.09 4.90 -12.94
N VAL A 67 0.47 5.13 -14.09
CA VAL A 67 0.51 6.42 -14.79
C VAL A 67 -0.11 7.52 -13.93
N LEU A 68 -1.27 7.27 -13.33
CA LEU A 68 -1.95 8.24 -12.47
C LEU A 68 -1.11 8.53 -11.22
N THR A 69 -0.55 7.50 -10.57
CA THR A 69 0.32 7.70 -9.40
C THR A 69 1.53 8.56 -9.74
N ALA A 70 2.21 8.27 -10.85
CA ALA A 70 3.35 9.07 -11.31
C ALA A 70 2.96 10.52 -11.63
N ALA A 71 1.83 10.70 -12.32
CA ALA A 71 1.31 12.03 -12.66
C ALA A 71 0.95 12.83 -11.41
N TYR A 72 0.20 12.25 -10.47
CA TYR A 72 -0.17 12.92 -9.21
C TYR A 72 1.06 13.23 -8.35
N GLY A 73 2.01 12.29 -8.26
CA GLY A 73 3.27 12.51 -7.55
C GLY A 73 4.08 13.68 -8.15
N GLY A 74 4.19 13.71 -9.48
CA GLY A 74 4.83 14.82 -10.19
C GLY A 74 4.12 16.16 -9.99
N ILE A 75 2.78 16.18 -10.10
CA ILE A 75 1.97 17.39 -9.88
C ILE A 75 2.15 17.92 -8.45
N LEU A 76 2.11 17.04 -7.44
CA LEU A 76 2.30 17.43 -6.05
C LEU A 76 3.72 17.95 -5.79
N GLY A 77 4.74 17.32 -6.39
CA GLY A 77 6.12 17.81 -6.33
C GLY A 77 6.26 19.22 -6.91
N LEU A 78 5.72 19.43 -8.12
CA LEU A 78 5.74 20.75 -8.77
C LEU A 78 4.95 21.80 -7.99
N LEU A 79 3.80 21.42 -7.40
CA LEU A 79 3.01 22.29 -6.53
C LEU A 79 3.82 22.71 -5.29
N MET A 80 4.54 21.77 -4.69
CA MET A 80 5.37 22.04 -3.51
C MET A 80 6.53 22.97 -3.85
N ASP A 81 7.23 22.74 -4.96
CA ASP A 81 8.29 23.61 -5.46
C ASP A 81 7.77 25.04 -5.72
N PHE A 82 6.57 25.14 -6.27
CA PHE A 82 5.90 26.42 -6.49
C PHE A 82 5.60 27.15 -5.17
N ILE A 83 5.09 26.44 -4.17
CA ILE A 83 4.81 27.02 -2.84
C ILE A 83 6.12 27.45 -2.18
N MET A 84 7.16 26.61 -2.18
CA MET A 84 8.47 26.92 -1.60
C MET A 84 9.14 28.15 -2.23
N SER A 85 9.00 28.34 -3.54
CA SER A 85 9.51 29.52 -4.24
C SER A 85 8.87 30.83 -3.77
N ARG A 86 7.63 30.77 -3.27
CA ARG A 86 6.87 31.94 -2.80
C ARG A 86 7.09 32.25 -1.32
N THR A 87 7.52 31.27 -0.53
CA THR A 87 7.75 31.42 0.91
C THR A 87 9.19 31.84 1.26
N GLY A 88 10.06 32.00 0.26
CA GLY A 88 11.45 32.44 0.45
C GLY A 88 12.40 31.32 0.89
N LEU A 89 11.93 30.07 0.97
CA LEU A 89 12.74 28.87 1.21
C LEU A 89 13.18 28.24 -0.13
N ASP A 90 13.68 29.07 -1.04
CA ASP A 90 14.14 28.57 -2.34
C ASP A 90 15.56 28.00 -2.22
N LEU A 91 15.65 26.67 -2.22
CA LEU A 91 16.90 25.91 -2.15
C LEU A 91 17.63 25.84 -3.51
N LYS A 92 17.12 26.50 -4.57
CA LYS A 92 17.76 26.50 -5.90
C LYS A 92 19.14 27.16 -5.91
N SER A 93 19.42 28.09 -5.01
CA SER A 93 20.76 28.70 -4.89
C SER A 93 21.43 28.27 -3.59
N ARG A 94 22.40 27.34 -3.70
CA ARG A 94 23.33 27.05 -2.62
C ARG A 94 24.44 28.10 -2.65
N LYS A 95 24.42 29.08 -1.75
CA LYS A 95 25.66 29.77 -1.38
C LYS A 95 26.49 28.75 -0.58
N ILE A 96 27.46 28.11 -1.23
CA ILE A 96 28.45 27.30 -0.50
C ILE A 96 29.26 28.31 0.30
N VAL A 97 28.92 28.47 1.58
CA VAL A 97 29.74 29.22 2.52
C VAL A 97 30.86 28.26 2.91
N GLU A 98 31.86 28.13 2.03
CA GLU A 98 33.14 27.54 2.41
C GLU A 98 33.87 28.61 3.23
N HIS A 99 34.01 28.34 4.53
CA HIS A 99 35.00 28.98 5.39
C HIS A 99 36.36 28.33 5.18
#